data_AF-A0A8J7EP89-F1
#
_entry.id   AF-A0A8J7EP89-F1
#
_cell.length_a   1.000
_cell.length_b   1.000
_cell.length_c   1.000
_cell.angle_alpha   90.00
_cell.angle_beta   90.00
_cell.angle_gamma   90.00
#
_symmetry.space_group_name_H-M   'P 1'
#
loop_
_entity.id
_entity.type
_entity.pdbx_description
1 polymer ?
#
loop_
_entity_poly.entity_id
_entity_poly.type
_entity_poly.pdbx_seq_one_letter_code
_entity_poly.pdbx_strand_id
1 'polypeptide(L)'
;MPRLPLLMIGSGLLGSGLIAVLASCALALPPPDEIPEEVLRTEVITEARSPIDGKPISAADYAALQARLRDPNTDAIVDPDIASLIQLLQLRRVLRPILPFLP
;
A
#
# COMPACT_ATOMS: atom_id res chain seq x y z
N MET A 1 -51.59 -55.10 -6.32
CA MET A 1 -51.10 -54.13 -5.30
C MET A 1 -49.74 -54.63 -4.79
N PRO A 2 -48.75 -53.82 -4.38
CA PRO A 2 -48.47 -52.35 -4.44
C PRO A 2 -47.27 -52.02 -5.40
N ARG A 3 -47.13 -50.86 -6.06
CA ARG A 3 -46.70 -49.48 -5.69
C ARG A 3 -45.22 -49.30 -5.26
N LEU A 4 -44.42 -48.78 -6.22
CA LEU A 4 -43.19 -47.92 -6.15
C LEU A 4 -41.95 -48.42 -5.39
N PRO A 5 -40.74 -48.19 -5.96
CA PRO A 5 -39.93 -47.07 -5.45
C PRO A 5 -39.11 -46.38 -6.55
N LEU A 6 -39.47 -45.14 -6.90
CA LEU A 6 -38.65 -44.26 -7.73
C LEU A 6 -38.49 -42.91 -7.03
N LEU A 7 -37.94 -42.93 -5.81
CA LEU A 7 -37.68 -41.71 -5.02
C LEU A 7 -36.38 -41.87 -4.23
N MET A 8 -35.29 -42.19 -4.93
CA MET A 8 -33.95 -42.34 -4.34
C MET A 8 -32.86 -41.92 -5.35
N ILE A 9 -33.13 -40.91 -6.18
CA ILE A 9 -32.13 -40.33 -7.10
C ILE A 9 -31.84 -38.85 -6.78
N GLY A 10 -32.63 -38.20 -5.91
CA GLY A 10 -32.52 -36.75 -5.67
C GLY A 10 -31.47 -36.30 -4.65
N SER A 11 -30.91 -37.19 -3.82
CA SER A 11 -30.06 -36.79 -2.67
C SER A 11 -28.57 -36.69 -2.97
N GLY A 12 -28.08 -37.26 -4.08
CA GLY A 12 -26.65 -37.25 -4.43
C GLY A 12 -26.15 -35.92 -5.01
N LEU A 13 -26.99 -35.20 -5.76
CA LEU A 13 -26.58 -33.95 -6.41
C LEU A 13 -26.50 -32.75 -5.46
N LEU A 14 -27.30 -32.72 -4.38
CA LEU A 14 -27.23 -31.63 -3.38
C LEU A 14 -25.95 -31.71 -2.52
N GLY A 15 -25.46 -32.92 -2.23
CA GLY A 15 -24.24 -33.10 -1.42
C GLY A 15 -22.96 -32.72 -2.15
N SER A 16 -22.89 -33.00 -3.46
CA SER A 16 -21.68 -32.72 -4.26
C SER A 16 -21.44 -31.22 -4.48
N GLY A 17 -22.51 -30.44 -4.65
CA GLY A 17 -22.42 -28.98 -4.74
C GLY A 17 -21.91 -28.33 -3.46
N LEU A 18 -22.31 -28.83 -2.29
CA LEU A 18 -21.85 -28.32 -1.00
C LEU A 18 -20.35 -28.58 -0.78
N ILE A 19 -19.85 -29.74 -1.20
CA ILE A 19 -18.42 -30.10 -1.10
C ILE A 19 -17.57 -29.23 -2.04
N ALA A 20 -18.05 -28.95 -3.27
CA ALA A 20 -17.35 -28.10 -4.23
C ALA A 20 -17.25 -26.63 -3.75
N VAL A 21 -18.30 -26.10 -3.13
CA VAL A 21 -18.32 -24.75 -2.55
C VAL A 21 -17.34 -24.64 -1.38
N LEU A 22 -17.33 -25.63 -0.48
CA LEU A 22 -16.40 -25.67 0.66
C LEU A 22 -14.93 -25.80 0.21
N ALA A 23 -14.65 -26.59 -0.82
CA ALA A 23 -13.31 -26.74 -1.38
C ALA A 23 -12.78 -25.43 -2.01
N SER A 24 -13.66 -24.64 -2.64
CA SER A 24 -13.30 -23.37 -3.25
C SER A 24 -12.94 -22.30 -2.21
N CYS A 25 -13.60 -22.30 -1.05
CA CYS A 25 -13.24 -21.43 0.07
C CYS A 25 -11.84 -21.73 0.65
N ALA A 26 -11.39 -22.98 0.61
CA ALA A 26 -10.07 -23.36 1.11
C ALA A 26 -8.91 -22.85 0.23
N LEU A 27 -9.16 -22.60 -1.06
CA LEU A 27 -8.19 -22.04 -2.02
C LEU A 27 -8.06 -20.51 -1.96
N ALA A 28 -9.01 -19.83 -1.31
CA ALA A 28 -9.02 -18.38 -1.16
C ALA A 28 -8.31 -17.90 0.12
N LEU A 29 -7.93 -18.84 1.01
CA LEU A 29 -7.14 -18.53 2.19
C LEU A 29 -5.69 -18.27 1.76
N PRO A 30 -5.04 -17.22 2.27
CA PRO A 30 -3.61 -17.04 2.07
C PRO A 30 -2.85 -18.26 2.62
N PRO A 31 -1.69 -18.60 2.04
CA PRO A 31 -0.85 -19.68 2.53
C PRO A 31 -0.61 -19.54 4.05
N PRO A 32 -0.54 -20.65 4.80
CA PRO A 32 -0.45 -20.62 6.26
C PRO A 32 0.83 -19.97 6.80
N ASP A 33 1.86 -19.83 5.97
CA ASP A 33 3.11 -19.14 6.30
C ASP A 33 3.03 -17.61 6.08
N GLU A 34 1.96 -17.12 5.46
CA GLU A 34 1.74 -15.68 5.23
C GLU A 34 1.07 -15.04 6.44
N ILE A 35 1.70 -13.97 6.94
CA ILE A 35 1.20 -13.22 8.08
C ILE A 35 -0.09 -12.49 7.66
N PRO A 36 -1.21 -12.65 8.40
CA PRO A 36 -2.46 -11.95 8.08
C PRO A 36 -2.28 -10.43 8.05
N GLU A 37 -2.97 -9.76 7.14
CA GLU A 37 -2.87 -8.31 6.97
C GLU A 37 -3.28 -7.56 8.26
N GLU A 38 -4.24 -8.10 9.01
CA GLU A 38 -4.69 -7.55 10.28
C GLU A 38 -3.58 -7.53 11.33
N VAL A 39 -2.70 -8.53 11.30
CA VAL A 39 -1.52 -8.58 12.17
C VAL A 39 -0.50 -7.53 11.73
N LEU A 40 -0.18 -7.46 10.43
CA LEU A 40 0.74 -6.46 9.86
C LEU A 40 0.29 -5.01 10.12
N ARG A 41 -1.02 -4.74 10.10
CA ARG A 41 -1.57 -3.41 10.42
C ARG A 41 -1.42 -3.05 11.90
N THR A 42 -1.29 -4.04 12.78
CA THR A 42 -1.05 -3.84 14.22
C THR A 42 0.43 -3.90 14.59
N GLU A 43 1.30 -4.35 13.69
CA GLU A 43 2.74 -4.32 13.92
C GLU A 43 3.23 -2.88 13.98
N VAL A 44 3.80 -2.52 15.13
CA VAL A 44 4.48 -1.24 15.29
C VAL A 44 5.80 -1.34 14.52
N ILE A 45 5.91 -0.61 13.40
CA ILE A 45 7.14 -0.51 12.62
C ILE A 45 8.21 0.15 13.52
N THR A 46 9.00 -0.68 14.19
CA THR A 46 10.08 -0.26 15.09
C THR A 46 11.37 0.04 14.33
N GLU A 47 11.47 -0.48 13.10
CA GLU A 47 12.58 -0.24 12.18
C GLU A 47 12.35 1.06 11.42
N ALA A 48 13.15 2.08 11.70
CA ALA A 48 13.16 3.26 10.86
C ALA A 48 13.82 2.93 9.50
N ARG A 49 13.46 3.64 8.44
CA ARG A 49 14.10 3.51 7.12
C ARG A 49 14.74 4.81 6.69
N SER A 50 15.86 4.71 5.97
CA SER A 50 16.52 5.88 5.38
C SER A 50 15.58 6.57 4.39
N PRO A 51 15.40 7.90 4.47
CA PRO A 51 14.54 8.65 3.55
C PRO A 51 15.11 8.74 2.12
N ILE A 52 16.39 8.40 1.92
CA ILE A 52 17.06 8.45 0.62
C ILE A 52 17.07 7.06 -0.04
N ASP A 53 17.43 6.02 0.72
CA ASP A 53 17.72 4.69 0.16
C ASP A 53 16.71 3.59 0.57
N GLY A 54 15.80 3.87 1.50
CA GLY A 54 14.82 2.88 2.02
C GLY A 54 15.44 1.73 2.84
N LYS A 55 16.76 1.75 3.08
CA LYS A 55 17.46 0.76 3.92
C LYS A 55 17.01 0.87 5.39
N PRO A 56 16.95 -0.25 6.13
CA PRO A 56 16.63 -0.20 7.55
C PRO A 56 17.74 0.52 8.31
N ILE A 57 17.35 1.40 9.23
CA ILE A 57 18.21 2.18 10.12
C ILE A 57 17.71 2.04 11.56
N SER A 58 18.62 2.15 12.53
CA SER A 58 18.24 2.09 13.95
C SER A 58 17.35 3.28 14.35
N ALA A 59 16.46 3.07 15.31
CA ALA A 59 15.61 4.14 15.85
C ALA A 59 16.42 5.33 16.43
N ALA A 60 17.60 5.05 17.01
CA ALA A 60 18.49 6.08 17.53
C ALA A 60 19.10 6.94 16.40
N ASP A 61 19.54 6.30 15.32
CA ASP A 61 20.10 6.98 14.15
C ASP A 61 19.04 7.81 13.43
N TYR A 62 17.81 7.30 13.38
CA TYR A 62 16.67 8.04 12.83
C TYR A 62 16.32 9.27 13.67
N ALA A 63 16.29 9.15 15.00
CA ALA A 63 16.05 10.28 15.88
C ALA A 63 17.14 11.37 15.72
N ALA A 64 18.40 10.97 15.60
CA ALA A 64 19.51 11.88 15.33
C ALA A 64 19.41 12.54 13.93
N LEU A 65 19.04 11.78 12.90
CA LEU A 65 18.80 12.29 11.55
C LEU A 65 17.66 13.31 11.54
N GLN A 66 16.55 13.00 12.21
CA GLN A 66 15.40 13.88 12.30
C GLN A 66 15.73 15.18 13.04
N ALA A 67 16.56 15.11 14.09
CA ALA A 67 17.04 16.29 14.80
C ALA A 67 17.91 17.20 13.91
N ARG A 68 18.77 16.62 13.06
CA ARG A 68 19.57 17.36 12.07
C ARG A 68 18.69 18.01 11.00
N LEU A 69 17.72 17.27 10.45
CA LEU A 69 16.83 17.78 9.41
C LEU A 69 15.86 18.86 9.92
N ARG A 70 15.58 18.90 11.22
CA ARG A 70 14.74 19.94 11.85
C ARG A 70 15.49 21.21 12.18
N ASP A 71 16.82 21.24 12.07
CA ASP A 71 17.60 22.43 12.37
C ASP A 71 17.27 23.53 11.34
N PRO A 72 16.62 24.64 11.75
CA PRO A 72 16.25 25.71 10.85
C PRO A 72 17.46 26.45 10.25
N ASN A 73 18.66 26.22 10.78
CA ASN A 73 19.91 26.76 10.25
C ASN A 73 20.59 25.84 9.23
N THR A 74 19.99 24.68 8.91
CA THR A 74 20.48 23.87 7.80
C THR A 74 20.01 24.49 6.50
N ASP A 75 20.95 25.09 5.77
CA ASP A 75 20.69 25.56 4.41
C ASP A 75 20.19 24.39 3.56
N ALA A 76 19.05 24.57 2.91
CA ALA A 76 18.57 23.62 1.92
C ALA A 76 19.55 23.66 0.73
N ILE A 77 20.46 22.68 0.70
CA ILE A 77 21.39 22.50 -0.42
C ILE A 77 20.57 22.00 -1.61
N VAL A 78 20.00 22.94 -2.34
CA VAL A 78 19.36 22.71 -3.63
C VAL A 78 20.35 23.12 -4.70
N ASP A 79 20.44 22.31 -5.75
CA ASP A 79 21.22 22.68 -6.94
C ASP A 79 20.78 24.07 -7.45
N PRO A 80 21.72 24.99 -7.73
CA PRO A 80 21.38 26.36 -8.11
C PRO A 80 20.53 26.44 -9.39
N ASP A 81 20.68 25.50 -10.31
CA ASP A 81 19.89 25.42 -11.54
C ASP A 81 18.45 24.99 -11.23
N ILE A 82 18.26 24.08 -10.28
CA ILE A 82 16.93 23.69 -9.80
C ILE A 82 16.27 24.86 -9.05
N ALA A 83 17.00 25.57 -8.20
CA ALA A 83 16.48 26.71 -7.45
C ALA A 83 16.00 27.83 -8.39
N SER A 84 16.78 28.14 -9.42
CA SER A 84 16.40 29.13 -10.44
C SER A 84 15.22 28.65 -11.29
N LEU A 85 15.16 27.38 -11.67
CA LEU A 85 14.01 26.79 -12.36
C LEU A 85 12.72 26.91 -11.53
N ILE A 86 12.77 26.62 -10.23
CA ILE A 86 11.62 26.77 -9.33
C ILE A 86 11.12 28.22 -9.33
N GLN A 87 12.02 29.21 -9.27
CA GLN A 87 11.64 30.62 -9.31
C GLN A 87 10.95 30.99 -10.64
N LEU A 88 11.46 30.50 -11.77
CA LEU A 88 10.83 30.71 -13.08
C LEU A 88 9.44 30.08 -13.17
N LEU A 89 9.25 28.88 -12.60
CA LEU A 89 7.94 28.23 -12.54
C LEU A 89 6.95 28.99 -11.65
N GLN A 90 7.41 29.50 -10.51
CA GLN A 90 6.58 30.34 -9.64
C GLN A 90 6.17 31.64 -10.35
N LEU A 91 7.10 32.31 -11.03
CA LEU A 91 6.81 33.50 -11.83
C LEU A 91 5.80 33.19 -12.95
N ARG A 92 6.00 32.09 -13.70
CA ARG A 92 5.05 31.64 -14.73
C ARG A 92 3.66 31.42 -14.14
N ARG A 93 3.56 30.81 -12.95
CA ARG A 93 2.28 30.59 -12.27
C ARG A 93 1.56 31.91 -11.95
N VAL A 94 2.30 32.95 -11.55
CA VAL A 94 1.76 34.28 -11.26
C VAL A 94 1.35 35.02 -12.53
N LEU A 95 2.09 34.85 -13.64
CA LEU A 95 1.81 35.52 -14.91
C LEU A 95 0.69 34.87 -15.73
N ARG A 96 0.46 33.56 -15.56
CA ARG A 96 -0.54 32.79 -16.33
C ARG A 96 -1.96 33.39 -16.34
N PRO A 97 -2.49 33.97 -15.24
CA PRO A 97 -3.80 34.62 -15.26
C PRO A 97 -3.84 35.94 -16.07
N ILE A 98 -2.70 36.64 -16.16
CA ILE A 98 -2.59 37.95 -16.81
C ILE A 98 -2.28 37.79 -18.31
N LEU A 99 -1.46 36.78 -18.65
CA LEU A 99 -1.02 36.47 -20.01
C LEU A 99 -1.51 35.06 -20.41
N PRO A 100 -2.83 34.86 -20.61
CA PRO A 100 -3.40 33.53 -20.86
C PRO A 100 -3.03 32.93 -22.21
N PHE A 101 -2.38 33.71 -23.08
CA PHE A 101 -2.01 33.31 -24.45
C PHE A 101 -0.51 33.05 -24.64
N LEU A 102 0.31 33.17 -23.59
CA LEU A 102 1.70 32.73 -23.63
C LEU A 102 1.75 31.19 -23.43
N PRO A 103 2.41 30.42 -24.32
CA PRO A 103 2.56 28.98 -24.16
C PRO A 103 3.32 28.60 -22.87
#